data_AF-A0A7J8LB46-F1
#
_entry.id   AF-A0A7J8LB46-F1
#
_cell.length_a   1.000
_cell.length_b   1.000
_cell.length_c   1.000
_cell.angle_alpha   90.00
_cell.angle_beta   90.00
_cell.angle_gamma   90.00
#
_symmetry.space_group_name_H-M   'P 1'
#
loop_
_entity.id
_entity.type
_entity.pdbx_description
1 polymer ?
#
loop_
_entity_poly.entity_id
_entity_poly.type
_entity_poly.pdbx_seq_one_letter_code
_entity_poly.pdbx_strand_id
1 'polypeptide(L)'
;MKIIIVSYFKPYLFLTDMQFSLFLFCGYVGVSLLSPVMHNLWIWRGTGNANFYFTTAMVYACLQIVLVVEGVSAMLNHDRKLRILVTGKPQDAKS
;
A
#
# COMPACT_ATOMS: atom_id res chain seq x y z
N MET A 1 -8.32 22.95 -15.79
CA MET A 1 -7.81 23.21 -14.42
C MET A 1 -8.43 22.31 -13.34
N LYS A 2 -9.76 22.09 -13.31
CA LYS A 2 -10.42 21.17 -12.34
C LYS A 2 -9.94 19.71 -12.34
N ILE A 3 -9.59 19.15 -13.51
CA ILE A 3 -9.13 17.74 -13.64
C ILE A 3 -7.77 17.52 -12.96
N ILE A 4 -6.88 18.52 -13.04
CA ILE A 4 -5.53 18.45 -12.46
C ILE A 4 -5.63 18.42 -10.93
N ILE A 5 -6.45 19.29 -10.34
CA ILE A 5 -6.68 19.33 -8.89
C ILE A 5 -7.26 18.00 -8.38
N VAL A 6 -8.19 17.37 -9.10
CA VAL A 6 -8.72 16.05 -8.71
C VAL A 6 -7.63 14.98 -8.77
N SER A 7 -6.74 15.01 -9.78
CA SER A 7 -5.65 14.03 -9.90
C SER A 7 -4.60 14.13 -8.80
N TYR A 8 -4.30 15.34 -8.31
CA TYR A 8 -3.38 15.54 -7.17
C TYR A 8 -4.08 15.37 -5.83
N PHE A 9 -5.37 15.69 -5.70
CA PHE A 9 -6.08 15.57 -4.42
C PHE A 9 -6.48 14.13 -4.09
N LYS A 10 -6.76 13.31 -5.11
CA LYS A 10 -7.14 11.89 -4.96
C LYS A 10 -6.07 11.01 -4.28
N PRO A 11 -4.76 11.12 -4.57
CA PRO A 11 -3.74 10.38 -3.82
C PRO A 11 -3.57 10.90 -2.39
N TYR A 12 -3.69 12.20 -2.13
CA TYR A 12 -3.58 12.75 -0.77
C TYR A 12 -4.74 12.29 0.13
N LEU A 13 -5.96 12.27 -0.40
CA LEU A 13 -7.14 11.78 0.35
C LEU A 13 -7.08 10.27 0.58
N PHE A 14 -6.49 9.52 -0.35
CA PHE A 14 -6.25 8.08 -0.24
C PHE A 14 -5.16 7.72 0.78
N LEU A 15 -4.09 8.52 0.86
CA LEU A 15 -3.02 8.35 1.85
C LEU A 15 -3.49 8.65 3.27
N THR A 16 -4.45 9.57 3.44
CA THR A 16 -4.99 9.95 4.75
C THR A 16 -5.95 8.91 5.32
N ASP A 17 -6.60 8.10 4.46
CA ASP A 17 -7.53 7.02 4.86
C ASP A 17 -6.78 5.70 5.19
N MET A 18 -5.50 5.56 4.82
CA MET A 18 -4.70 4.36 5.13
C MET A 18 -4.17 4.40 6.57
N GLN A 19 -4.81 3.65 7.48
CA GLN A 19 -4.43 3.58 8.90
C GLN A 19 -3.01 3.03 9.14
N PHE A 20 -2.47 2.23 8.21
CA PHE A 20 -1.14 1.62 8.32
C PHE A 20 -0.08 2.25 7.41
N SER A 21 -0.30 3.47 6.91
CA SER A 21 0.58 4.13 5.93
C SER A 21 2.05 4.25 6.39
N LEU A 22 2.29 4.61 7.65
CA LEU A 22 3.66 4.70 8.20
C LEU A 22 4.34 3.34 8.31
N PHE A 23 3.60 2.29 8.68
CA PHE A 23 4.12 0.93 8.78
C PHE A 23 4.47 0.37 7.39
N LEU A 24 3.59 0.56 6.41
CA LEU A 24 3.81 0.16 5.02
C LEU A 24 4.98 0.93 4.40
N PHE A 25 5.06 2.24 4.63
CA PHE A 25 6.15 3.07 4.13
C PHE A 25 7.49 2.65 4.72
N CYS A 26 7.57 2.49 6.04
CA CYS A 26 8.78 2.04 6.72
C CYS A 26 9.20 0.63 6.25
N GLY A 27 8.23 -0.29 6.13
CA GLY A 27 8.47 -1.64 5.60
C GLY A 27 9.01 -1.62 4.17
N TYR A 28 8.41 -0.83 3.28
CA TYR A 28 8.83 -0.76 1.87
C TYR A 28 10.20 -0.12 1.69
N VAL A 29 10.50 0.95 2.45
CA VAL A 29 11.81 1.59 2.47
C VAL A 29 12.87 0.62 3.03
N GLY A 30 12.55 -0.07 4.12
CA GLY A 30 13.41 -1.10 4.71
C GLY A 30 13.73 -2.22 3.72
N VAL A 31 12.72 -2.78 3.06
CA VAL A 31 12.89 -3.84 2.04
C VAL A 31 13.69 -3.35 0.84
N SER A 32 13.47 -2.11 0.38
CA SER A 32 14.20 -1.53 -0.76
C SER A 32 15.68 -1.31 -0.48
N LEU A 33 16.04 -1.02 0.78
CA LEU A 33 17.44 -0.91 1.21
C LEU A 33 18.06 -2.29 1.50
N LEU A 34 17.29 -3.21 2.09
CA LEU A 34 17.77 -4.53 2.48
C LEU A 34 17.97 -5.46 1.28
N SER A 35 17.15 -5.32 0.23
CA SER A 35 17.25 -6.12 -1.00
C SER A 35 18.62 -6.00 -1.70
N PRO A 36 19.14 -4.81 -2.04
CA PRO A 36 20.46 -4.68 -2.65
C PRO A 36 21.60 -5.06 -1.70
N VAL A 37 21.46 -4.80 -0.40
CA VAL A 37 22.46 -5.19 0.61
C VAL A 37 22.57 -6.72 0.71
N MET A 38 21.43 -7.42 0.78
CA MET A 38 21.41 -8.88 0.82
C MET A 38 21.82 -9.51 -0.50
N HIS A 39 21.51 -8.87 -1.64
CA HIS A 39 22.01 -9.33 -2.93
C HIS A 39 23.55 -9.22 -3.00
N ASN A 40 24.09 -8.11 -2.49
CA ASN A 40 25.53 -7.86 -2.50
C ASN A 40 26.27 -8.83 -1.57
N LEU A 41 25.73 -9.08 -0.38
CA LEU A 41 26.28 -10.06 0.56
C LEU A 41 26.23 -11.50 0.03
N TRP A 42 25.18 -11.85 -0.72
CA TRP A 42 25.01 -13.19 -1.27
C TRP A 42 25.95 -13.44 -2.47
N ILE A 43 26.02 -12.52 -3.43
CA ILE A 43 26.86 -12.67 -4.65
C ILE A 43 28.33 -12.33 -4.38
N TRP A 44 28.61 -11.19 -3.73
CA TRP A 44 29.97 -10.62 -3.71
C TRP A 44 30.77 -10.96 -2.46
N ARG A 45 30.09 -11.13 -1.31
CA ARG A 45 30.76 -11.39 -0.03
C ARG A 45 30.75 -12.86 0.39
N GLY A 46 29.90 -13.70 -0.23
CA GLY A 46 29.77 -15.13 0.09
C GLY A 46 29.26 -15.43 1.51
N THR A 47 28.97 -14.40 2.33
CA THR A 47 28.45 -14.53 3.70
C THR A 47 26.93 -14.39 3.75
N GLY A 48 26.28 -13.98 2.67
CA GLY A 48 24.82 -13.86 2.59
C GLY A 48 24.15 -15.21 2.38
N ASN A 49 23.29 -15.60 3.33
CA ASN A 49 22.49 -16.82 3.23
C ASN A 49 21.23 -16.57 2.35
N ALA A 50 20.96 -17.48 1.41
CA ALA A 50 19.78 -17.42 0.54
C ALA A 50 18.45 -17.32 1.30
N ASN A 51 18.36 -17.91 2.50
CA ASN A 51 17.18 -17.79 3.37
C ASN A 51 16.88 -16.32 3.72
N PHE A 52 17.90 -15.49 3.90
CA PHE A 52 17.72 -14.08 4.24
C PHE A 52 17.20 -13.26 3.05
N TYR A 53 17.65 -13.60 1.84
CA TYR A 53 17.13 -13.03 0.60
C TYR A 53 15.66 -13.43 0.40
N PHE A 54 15.33 -14.70 0.66
CA PHE A 54 13.96 -15.22 0.60
C PHE A 54 13.03 -14.54 1.61
N THR A 55 13.47 -14.32 2.85
CA THR A 55 12.69 -13.58 3.85
C THR A 55 12.41 -12.15 3.38
N THR A 56 13.40 -11.47 2.81
CA THR A 56 13.24 -10.11 2.30
C THR A 56 12.21 -10.05 1.15
N ALA A 57 12.22 -11.05 0.26
CA ALA A 57 11.23 -11.19 -0.81
C ALA A 57 9.82 -11.54 -0.30
N MET A 58 9.70 -12.39 0.72
CA MET A 58 8.42 -12.69 1.37
C MET A 58 7.83 -11.45 2.04
N VAL A 59 8.64 -10.66 2.74
CA VAL A 59 8.19 -9.40 3.35
C VAL A 59 7.72 -8.41 2.28
N TYR A 60 8.45 -8.31 1.15
CA TYR A 60 8.00 -7.50 0.00
C TYR A 60 6.62 -7.92 -0.52
N ALA A 61 6.42 -9.21 -0.74
CA ALA A 61 5.14 -9.75 -1.22
C ALA A 61 4.00 -9.48 -0.23
N CYS A 62 4.24 -9.68 1.08
CA CYS A 62 3.27 -9.37 2.12
C CYS A 62 2.90 -7.89 2.14
N LEU A 63 3.89 -6.99 2.12
CA LEU A 63 3.65 -5.55 2.07
C LEU A 63 2.88 -5.14 0.81
N GLN A 64 3.16 -5.77 -0.32
CA GLN A 64 2.46 -5.52 -1.58
C GLN A 64 1.00 -5.96 -1.53
N ILE A 65 0.68 -7.11 -0.94
CA ILE A 65 -0.70 -7.57 -0.73
C ILE A 65 -1.46 -6.58 0.16
N VAL A 66 -0.86 -6.15 1.27
CA VAL A 66 -1.50 -5.20 2.20
C VAL A 66 -1.73 -3.85 1.53
N LEU A 67 -0.77 -3.34 0.74
CA LEU A 67 -0.95 -2.11 -0.05
C LEU A 67 -2.13 -2.19 -1.00
N VAL A 68 -2.30 -3.32 -1.69
CA VAL A 68 -3.42 -3.53 -2.62
C VAL A 68 -4.75 -3.60 -1.85
N VAL A 69 -4.81 -4.34 -0.74
CA VAL A 69 -6.03 -4.49 0.07
C VAL A 69 -6.46 -3.15 0.67
N GLU A 70 -5.53 -2.44 1.32
CA GLU A 70 -5.79 -1.11 1.88
C GLU A 70 -6.21 -0.13 0.78
N GLY A 71 -5.61 -0.25 -0.40
CA GLY A 71 -5.95 0.60 -1.53
C GLY A 71 -7.35 0.34 -2.10
N VAL A 72 -7.72 -0.91 -2.26
CA VAL A 72 -9.08 -1.29 -2.69
C VAL A 72 -10.11 -0.90 -1.63
N SER A 73 -9.79 -1.09 -0.35
CA SER A 73 -10.65 -0.70 0.77
C SER A 73 -10.89 0.82 0.78
N ALA A 74 -9.85 1.63 0.66
CA ALA A 74 -9.95 3.10 0.58
C ALA A 74 -10.75 3.54 -0.66
N MET A 75 -10.54 2.91 -1.81
CA MET A 75 -11.29 3.20 -3.03
C MET A 75 -12.78 2.87 -2.89
N LEU A 76 -13.11 1.71 -2.30
CA LEU A 76 -14.49 1.29 -2.06
C LEU A 76 -15.19 2.20 -1.06
N ASN A 77 -14.49 2.62 0.00
CA ASN A 77 -15.03 3.53 1.01
C ASN A 77 -15.29 4.93 0.41
N HIS A 78 -14.42 5.38 -0.51
CA HIS A 78 -14.62 6.61 -1.26
C HIS A 78 -15.83 6.51 -2.21
N ASP A 79 -15.99 5.40 -2.94
CA ASP A 79 -17.14 5.18 -3.82
C ASP A 79 -18.46 5.11 -3.03
N ARG A 80 -18.44 4.48 -1.84
CA ARG A 80 -19.59 4.46 -0.93
C ARG A 80 -19.97 5.86 -0.45
N LYS A 81 -19.00 6.68 -0.04
CA LYS A 81 -19.24 8.09 0.35
C LYS A 81 -19.81 8.90 -0.81
N LEU A 82 -19.27 8.74 -2.03
CA LEU A 82 -19.79 9.40 -3.23
C LEU A 82 -21.23 8.97 -3.55
N ARG A 83 -21.55 7.68 -3.48
CA ARG A 83 -22.93 7.19 -3.66
C ARG A 83 -23.90 7.85 -2.69
N ILE A 84 -23.57 7.87 -1.40
CA ILE A 84 -24.44 8.46 -0.36
C ILE A 84 -24.71 9.95 -0.65
N LEU A 85 -23.68 10.69 -1.09
CA LEU A 85 -23.82 12.10 -1.46
C LEU A 85 -24.70 12.30 -2.70
N VAL A 86 -24.66 11.38 -3.67
CA VAL A 86 -25.45 11.47 -4.91
C VAL A 86 -26.91 11.03 -4.71
N THR A 87 -27.16 9.97 -3.93
CA THR A 87 -28.52 9.42 -3.75
C THR A 87 -29.26 9.96 -2.52
N GLY A 88 -28.60 10.67 -1.60
CA GLY A 88 -29.23 11.31 -0.44
C GLY A 88 -29.90 10.34 0.55
N LYS A 89 -29.69 9.03 0.41
CA LYS A 89 -30.27 7.98 1.27
C LYS A 89 -29.17 6.99 1.65
N PRO A 90 -28.88 6.79 2.96
CA PRO A 90 -28.10 5.64 3.38
C PRO A 90 -28.94 4.39 3.06
N GLN A 91 -28.43 3.50 2.21
CA GLN A 91 -29.03 2.18 2.10
C GLN A 91 -28.64 1.42 3.37
N ASP A 92 -29.50 1.56 4.37
CA ASP A 92 -29.61 0.58 5.43
C ASP A 92 -29.78 -0.80 4.81
N ALA A 93 -29.11 -1.75 5.45
CA ALA A 93 -29.15 -3.17 5.18
C ALA A 93 -30.56 -3.62 4.79
N LYS A 94 -30.69 -4.25 3.62
CA LYS A 94 -31.92 -4.94 3.27
C LYS A 94 -31.69 -6.45 3.28
N SER A 95 -32.25 -7.02 4.36
CA SER A 95 -32.77 -8.37 4.56
C SER A 95 -31.79 -9.52 4.71
#